data_AF-E5WV16-F1
#
_entry.id   AF-E5WV16-F1
#
_cell.length_a   1.000
_cell.length_b   1.000
_cell.length_c   1.000
_cell.angle_alpha   90.00
_cell.angle_beta   90.00
_cell.angle_gamma   90.00
#
_symmetry.space_group_name_H-M   'P 1'
#
loop_
_entity.id
_entity.type
_entity.pdbx_description
1 polymer ?
#
loop_
_entity_poly.entity_id
_entity_poly.type
_entity_poly.pdbx_seq_one_letter_code
_entity_poly.pdbx_strand_id
1 'polypeptide(L)' 'MDKCPVCACLMKRDLEEAADPYEFLDENFSISGILDNLDKLSPKELKCACCLFGTALQQARKKKKRKWYRR' A
#
# COMPACT_ATOMS: atom_id res chain seq x y z
N MET A 1 8.61 14.11 -8.37
CA MET A 1 8.04 12.88 -7.80
C MET A 1 6.73 12.64 -8.52
N ASP A 2 6.80 11.92 -9.62
CA ASP A 2 5.67 11.59 -10.47
C ASP A 2 4.57 10.95 -9.64
N LYS A 3 3.45 11.68 -9.59
CA LYS A 3 2.19 11.20 -9.03
C LYS A 3 1.92 9.87 -9.71
N CYS A 4 1.96 8.77 -8.95
CA CYS A 4 1.50 7.47 -9.43
C CYS A 4 0.11 7.71 -10.02
N PRO A 5 -0.04 7.66 -11.36
CA PRO A 5 -1.26 8.12 -12.01
C PRO A 5 -2.34 7.16 -11.59
N VAL A 6 -3.26 7.66 -10.76
CA VAL A 6 -4.49 7.02 -10.28
C VAL A 6 -4.44 5.50 -10.43
N CYS A 7 -3.80 4.83 -9.47
CA CYS A 7 -3.85 3.38 -9.43
C CYS A 7 -5.33 2.97 -9.46
N ALA A 8 -5.71 2.23 -10.50
CA ALA A 8 -7.05 1.67 -10.66
C ALA A 8 -7.24 0.42 -9.78
N CYS A 9 -6.38 0.25 -8.77
CA CYS A 9 -6.46 -0.84 -7.82
C CYS A 9 -7.68 -0.59 -6.95
N LEU A 10 -8.71 -1.43 -7.10
CA LEU A 10 -9.96 -1.34 -6.34
C LEU A 10 -9.68 -1.29 -4.84
N MET A 11 -8.70 -2.06 -4.39
CA MET A 11 -8.25 -2.18 -3.00
C MET A 11 -7.64 -0.92 -2.41
N LYS A 12 -7.34 0.12 -3.21
CA LYS A 12 -6.71 1.34 -2.70
C LYS A 12 -7.63 2.07 -1.73
N ARG A 13 -8.92 2.18 -2.03
CA ARG A 13 -9.88 2.87 -1.15
C ARG A 13 -10.06 2.08 0.14
N ASP A 14 -10.21 0.77 0.02
CA ASP A 14 -10.34 -0.12 1.17
C ASP A 14 -9.11 -0.01 2.10
N LEU A 15 -7.90 0.06 1.54
CA LEU A 15 -6.67 0.31 2.28
C LEU A 15 -6.61 1.71 2.93
N GLU A 16 -7.20 2.73 2.29
CA GLU A 16 -7.30 4.09 2.85
C GLU A 16 -8.28 4.18 4.02
N GLU A 17 -9.33 3.35 4.00
CA GLU A 17 -10.34 3.26 5.08
C GLU A 17 -9.98 2.25 6.18
N ALA A 18 -9.04 1.33 5.91
CA ALA A 18 -8.58 0.36 6.89
C ALA A 18 -8.00 1.01 8.15
N ALA A 19 -8.38 0.50 9.32
CA ALA A 19 -7.88 0.96 10.61
C ALA A 19 -6.37 0.74 10.76
N ASP A 20 -5.91 -0.44 10.31
CA ASP A 20 -4.51 -0.77 10.15
C ASP A 20 -4.19 -1.17 8.68
N PRO A 21 -3.41 -0.32 7.97
CA PRO A 21 -3.04 -0.60 6.59
C PRO A 21 -2.15 -1.84 6.41
N TYR A 22 -1.39 -2.23 7.44
CA TYR A 22 -0.52 -3.40 7.34
C TYR A 22 -1.31 -4.69 7.53
N GLU A 23 -2.25 -4.71 8.47
CA GLU A 23 -3.17 -5.82 8.68
C GLU A 23 -4.04 -6.07 7.44
N PHE A 24 -4.60 -5.01 6.84
CA PHE A 24 -5.33 -5.13 5.58
C PHE A 24 -4.49 -5.75 4.46
N LEU A 25 -3.22 -5.33 4.33
CA LEU A 25 -2.32 -5.89 3.33
C LEU A 25 -2.01 -7.36 3.61
N ASP A 26 -1.80 -7.74 4.86
CA ASP A 26 -1.51 -9.13 5.22
C ASP A 26 -2.69 -10.06 4.86
N GLU A 27 -3.92 -9.63 5.16
CA GLU A 27 -5.14 -10.40 4.89
C GLU A 27 -5.51 -10.45 3.41
N ASN A 28 -5.43 -9.32 2.70
CA ASN A 28 -6.01 -9.18 1.36
C ASN A 28 -4.97 -9.18 0.25
N PHE A 29 -3.70 -8.96 0.57
CA PHE A 29 -2.64 -8.73 -0.40
C PHE A 29 -1.37 -9.50 0.00
N SER A 30 -1.37 -10.81 -0.26
CA SER A 30 -0.31 -11.73 0.16
C SER A 30 1.09 -11.23 -0.26
N ILE A 31 1.77 -10.54 0.67
CA ILE A 31 3.01 -9.80 0.40
C ILE A 31 4.10 -10.79 -0.02
N SER A 32 4.21 -11.92 0.69
CA SER A 32 5.15 -13.00 0.31
C SER A 32 4.85 -13.50 -1.09
N GLY A 33 3.60 -13.83 -1.41
CA GLY A 33 3.22 -14.35 -2.73
C GLY A 33 3.59 -13.42 -3.88
N ILE A 34 3.58 -12.11 -3.66
CA ILE A 34 4.00 -11.09 -4.64
C ILE A 34 5.51 -10.97 -4.72
N LEU A 35 6.21 -11.01 -3.58
CA LEU A 35 7.67 -10.99 -3.56
C LEU A 35 8.25 -12.24 -4.23
N ASP A 36 7.64 -13.40 -4.01
CA ASP A 36 8.04 -14.70 -4.56
C ASP A 36 7.72 -14.83 -6.07
N ASN A 37 6.78 -14.04 -6.60
CA ASN A 37 6.37 -14.10 -8.01
C ASN A 37 6.56 -12.78 -8.75
N LEU A 38 7.47 -11.92 -8.27
CA LEU A 38 7.73 -10.59 -8.82
C LEU A 38 8.01 -10.60 -10.33
N ASP A 39 8.62 -11.68 -10.85
CA ASP A 39 8.93 -11.88 -12.26
C ASP A 39 7.72 -12.32 -13.11
N LYS A 40 6.71 -12.93 -12.49
CA LYS A 40 5.51 -13.46 -13.15
C LYS A 40 4.34 -12.49 -13.11
N LEU A 41 4.43 -11.47 -12.26
CA LEU A 41 3.38 -10.47 -12.12
C LEU A 41 3.28 -9.64 -13.39
N SER A 42 2.05 -9.41 -13.82
CA SER A 42 1.81 -8.49 -14.92
C SER A 42 2.23 -7.07 -14.52
N PRO A 43 2.59 -6.21 -15.50
CA PRO A 43 2.87 -4.80 -15.23
C PRO A 43 1.72 -4.06 -14.51
N LYS A 44 0.48 -4.54 -14.64
CA LYS A 44 -0.68 -4.00 -13.93
C LYS A 44 -0.66 -4.38 -12.45
N GLU A 45 -0.37 -5.63 -12.12
CA GLU A 45 -0.28 -6.10 -10.73
C GLU A 45 0.90 -5.46 -10.00
N LEU A 46 2.05 -5.31 -10.67
CA LEU A 46 3.21 -4.59 -10.13
C LEU A 46 2.88 -3.14 -9.81
N LYS A 47 2.18 -2.44 -10.72
CA LYS A 47 1.70 -1.07 -10.46
C LYS A 47 0.73 -1.03 -9.28
N CYS A 48 -0.11 -2.06 -9.11
CA CYS A 48 -1.03 -2.14 -7.99
C CYS A 48 -0.29 -2.34 -6.66
N ALA A 49 0.64 -3.29 -6.61
CA ALA A 49 1.50 -3.54 -5.45
C ALA A 49 2.24 -2.27 -5.02
N CYS A 50 2.91 -1.61 -5.96
CA CYS A 50 3.61 -0.36 -5.71
C CYS A 50 2.70 0.73 -5.15
N CYS A 51 1.46 0.85 -5.64
CA CYS A 51 0.53 1.84 -5.10
C CYS A 51 0.06 1.49 -3.69
N LEU A 52 -0.30 0.25 -3.42
CA LEU A 52 -0.78 -0.20 -2.11
C LEU A 52 0.30 0.00 -1.04
N PHE A 53 1.53 -0.45 -1.32
CA PHE A 53 2.66 -0.21 -0.41
C PHE A 53 2.96 1.28 -0.22
N GLY A 54 2.88 2.07 -1.28
CA GLY A 54 3.04 3.53 -1.20
C GLY A 54 2.01 4.20 -0.29
N THR A 55 0.74 3.79 -0.37
CA THR A 55 -0.34 4.29 0.49
C THR A 55 -0.11 3.90 1.94
N ALA A 56 0.19 2.63 2.23
CA ALA A 56 0.47 2.16 3.59
C ALA A 56 1.65 2.93 4.22
N LEU A 57 2.74 3.12 3.47
CA LEU A 57 3.90 3.91 3.92
C LEU A 57 3.54 5.38 4.19
N GLN A 58 2.73 6.01 3.34
CA GLN A 58 2.27 7.38 3.58
C GLN A 58 1.43 7.49 4.85
N GLN A 59 0.52 6.55 5.09
CA GLN A 59 -0.28 6.53 6.32
C GLN A 59 0.59 6.34 7.57
N ALA A 60 1.55 5.41 7.52
CA ALA A 60 2.50 5.21 8.61
C ALA A 60 3.33 6.47 8.91
N ARG A 61 3.79 7.18 7.87
CA ARG A 61 4.49 8.47 8.03
C ARG A 61 3.60 9.55 8.67
N LYS A 62 2.32 9.63 8.29
CA LYS A 62 1.34 10.56 8.91
C LYS A 62 1.12 10.21 10.38
N LYS A 63 0.94 8.92 10.73
CA LYS A 63 0.84 8.44 12.12
C LYS A 63 2.09 8.81 12.94
N LYS A 64 3.31 8.60 12.39
CA LYS A 64 4.58 9.00 13.04
C LYS A 64 4.69 10.51 13.27
N LYS A 65 4.35 11.34 12.27
CA LYS A 65 4.34 12.81 12.42
C LYS A 65 3.38 13.26 13.54
N ARG A 66 2.15 12.75 13.56
CA ARG A 66 1.18 13.07 14.63
C ARG A 66 1.68 12.67 16.02
N LYS A 67 2.37 11.53 16.16
CA LYS A 67 2.95 11.09 17.43
C LYS A 67 4.09 11.99 17.90
N TRP A 68 4.88 12.53 16.98
CA TRP A 68 5.94 13.49 17.28
C TRP A 68 5.42 14.86 17.71
N TYR A 69 4.41 15.41 17.05
CA TYR A 69 3.81 16.71 17.41
C TYR A 69 2.94 16.68 18.70
N ARG A 70 2.62 15.50 19.22
CA ARG A 70 1.87 15.33 20.48
C ARG A 70 2.76 15.04 21.70
N ARG A 71 4.08 14.96 21.51
CA ARG A 71 5.09 14.92 22.58
C ARG A 71 5.60 16.32 22.84
#